data_AF-A0A6I1NTB9-F1
#
_entry.id   AF-A0A6I1NTB9-F1
#
_cell.length_a   1.000
_cell.length_b   1.000
_cell.length_c   1.000
_cell.angle_alpha   90.00
_cell.angle_beta   90.00
_cell.angle_gamma   90.00
#
_symmetry.space_group_name_H-M   'P 1'
#
loop_
_entity.id
_entity.type
_entity.pdbx_description
1 polymer ?
#
loop_
_entity_poly.entity_id
_entity_poly.type
_entity_poly.pdbx_seq_one_letter_code
_entity_poly.pdbx_strand_id
1 'polypeptide(L)'
;MATSRYILGHLSYSEIAVNLKDDQEAVIVLNPAEPTARHEVAKNMKAAFIKVGRRCVVRSQNILVEEEPGTWKQSHFMFVKPAALDHV
;
A
#
# COMPACT_ATOMS: atom_id res chain seq x y z
N MET A 1 15.17 0.43 -13.00
CA MET A 1 14.83 1.40 -11.94
C MET A 1 13.34 1.25 -11.67
N ALA A 2 12.93 1.01 -10.42
CA ALA A 2 11.51 0.83 -10.10
C ALA A 2 10.80 2.19 -10.15
N THR A 3 9.84 2.34 -11.05
CA THR A 3 9.04 3.56 -11.21
C THR A 3 7.91 3.53 -10.19
N SER A 4 8.12 4.13 -9.01
CA SER A 4 7.09 4.24 -7.97
C SER A 4 6.04 5.27 -8.36
N ARG A 5 4.75 4.89 -8.32
CA ARG A 5 3.62 5.80 -8.51
C ARG A 5 3.00 6.08 -7.14
N TYR A 6 3.01 7.34 -6.70
CA TYR A 6 2.33 7.76 -5.47
C TYR A 6 0.82 7.60 -5.66
N ILE A 7 0.16 6.82 -4.80
CA ILE A 7 -1.28 6.63 -4.83
C ILE A 7 -1.90 7.43 -3.68
N LEU A 8 -2.42 8.60 -4.03
CA LEU A 8 -3.21 9.47 -3.16
C LEU A 8 -4.59 8.84 -2.90
N GLY A 9 -5.16 9.10 -1.71
CA GLY A 9 -6.34 8.46 -1.13
C GLY A 9 -7.69 8.58 -1.87
N HIS A 10 -7.68 8.92 -3.16
CA HIS A 10 -8.88 8.91 -4.02
C HIS A 10 -9.02 7.63 -4.86
N LEU A 11 -7.97 6.79 -4.94
CA LEU A 11 -8.03 5.52 -5.68
C LEU A 11 -8.55 4.39 -4.79
N SER A 12 -9.56 3.68 -5.28
CA SER A 12 -10.06 2.46 -4.64
C SER A 12 -9.03 1.32 -4.76
N TYR A 13 -9.06 0.36 -3.82
CA TYR A 13 -8.18 -0.81 -3.87
C TYR A 13 -8.32 -1.60 -5.19
N SER A 14 -9.52 -1.64 -5.77
CA SER A 14 -9.79 -2.29 -7.06
C SER A 14 -9.08 -1.59 -8.21
N GLU A 15 -9.09 -0.25 -8.25
CA GLU A 15 -8.39 0.50 -9.31
C GLU A 15 -6.88 0.33 -9.20
N ILE A 16 -6.34 0.25 -7.98
CA ILE A 16 -4.92 -0.06 -7.76
C ILE A 16 -4.63 -1.47 -8.31
N ALA A 17 -5.46 -2.45 -7.97
CA ALA A 17 -5.29 -3.83 -8.40
C ALA A 17 -5.38 -4.00 -9.93
N VAL A 18 -6.21 -3.22 -10.62
CA VAL A 18 -6.35 -3.26 -12.09
C VAL A 18 -5.18 -2.54 -12.78
N ASN A 19 -4.82 -1.35 -12.29
CA ASN A 19 -3.95 -0.45 -13.05
C ASN A 19 -2.47 -0.52 -12.68
N LEU A 20 -2.12 -1.10 -11.53
CA LEU A 20 -0.71 -1.21 -11.12
C LEU A 20 0.01 -2.24 -11.98
N LYS A 21 1.01 -1.81 -12.75
CA LYS A 21 1.80 -2.70 -13.63
C LYS A 21 2.79 -3.54 -12.81
N ASP A 22 3.22 -4.68 -13.35
CA ASP A 22 4.06 -5.65 -12.62
C ASP A 22 5.46 -5.10 -12.26
N ASP A 23 5.96 -4.12 -13.01
CA ASP A 23 7.22 -3.41 -12.75
C ASP A 23 7.07 -2.22 -11.79
N GLN A 24 5.83 -1.90 -11.38
CA GLN A 24 5.52 -0.76 -10.53
C GLN A 24 5.30 -1.16 -9.08
N GLU A 25 5.54 -0.21 -8.19
CA GLU A 25 5.20 -0.29 -6.77
C GLU A 25 4.31 0.89 -6.40
N ALA A 26 3.22 0.59 -5.69
CA ALA A 26 2.34 1.59 -5.11
C ALA A 26 2.72 1.83 -3.65
N VAL A 27 2.76 3.10 -3.25
CA VAL A 27 2.98 3.51 -1.86
C VAL A 27 1.69 4.09 -1.31
N ILE A 28 1.22 3.52 -0.20
CA ILE A 28 0.05 3.97 0.55
C ILE A 28 0.55 4.53 1.88
N VAL A 29 0.21 5.78 2.15
CA VAL A 29 0.52 6.45 3.42
C VAL A 29 -0.66 6.27 4.34
N LEU A 30 -0.43 5.69 5.53
CA LEU A 30 -1.48 5.52 6.51
C LEU A 30 -1.61 6.75 7.40
N ASN A 31 -2.84 6.99 7.87
CA ASN A 31 -3.08 8.02 8.87
C ASN A 31 -2.48 7.57 10.22
N PRO A 32 -1.57 8.34 10.84
CA PRO A 32 -1.01 8.00 12.16
C PRO A 32 -2.07 7.90 13.25
N ALA A 33 -3.23 8.55 13.10
CA ALA A 33 -4.33 8.46 14.06
C ALA A 33 -5.05 7.09 14.03
N GLU A 34 -4.77 6.23 13.05
CA GLU A 34 -5.48 4.96 12.82
C GLU A 34 -4.51 3.76 12.89
N PRO A 35 -4.13 3.31 14.10
CA PRO A 35 -3.12 2.26 14.26
C PRO A 35 -3.55 0.90 13.68
N THR A 36 -4.86 0.64 13.60
CA THR A 36 -5.43 -0.59 13.03
C THR A 36 -5.50 -0.58 11.50
N ALA A 37 -5.37 0.60 10.86
CA ALA A 37 -5.50 0.75 9.41
C ALA A 37 -4.52 -0.15 8.64
N ARG A 38 -3.32 -0.39 9.19
CA ARG A 38 -2.31 -1.25 8.54
C ARG A 38 -2.84 -2.64 8.23
N HIS A 39 -3.49 -3.28 9.20
CA HIS A 39 -3.98 -4.65 9.01
C HIS A 39 -5.14 -4.68 8.01
N GLU A 40 -6.06 -3.73 8.14
CA GLU A 40 -7.25 -3.63 7.28
C GLU A 40 -6.88 -3.31 5.83
N VAL A 41 -6.04 -2.30 5.59
CA VAL A 41 -5.57 -1.92 4.26
C VAL A 41 -4.81 -3.07 3.61
N ALA A 42 -3.97 -3.79 4.36
CA ALA A 42 -3.24 -4.95 3.83
C ALA A 42 -4.19 -6.09 3.40
N LYS A 43 -5.21 -6.38 4.21
CA LYS A 43 -6.23 -7.39 3.91
C LYS A 43 -7.03 -7.01 2.67
N ASN A 44 -7.55 -5.79 2.64
CA ASN A 44 -8.39 -5.30 1.55
C ASN A 44 -7.63 -5.20 0.23
N MET A 45 -6.35 -4.81 0.28
CA MET A 45 -5.49 -4.76 -0.90
C MET A 45 -5.27 -6.16 -1.49
N LYS A 46 -4.93 -7.15 -0.66
CA LYS A 46 -4.78 -8.54 -1.12
C LYS A 46 -6.08 -9.08 -1.73
N ALA A 47 -7.21 -8.80 -1.09
CA ALA A 47 -8.53 -9.19 -1.60
C ALA A 47 -8.84 -8.55 -2.96
N ALA A 48 -8.51 -7.28 -3.16
CA ALA A 48 -8.71 -6.57 -4.43
C ALA A 48 -7.87 -7.19 -5.56
N PHE A 49 -6.60 -7.52 -5.30
CA PHE A 49 -5.74 -8.22 -6.27
C PHE A 49 -6.30 -9.61 -6.62
N ILE A 50 -6.74 -10.39 -5.63
CA ILE A 50 -7.34 -11.71 -5.85
C ILE A 50 -8.61 -11.59 -6.72
N LYS A 51 -9.45 -10.59 -6.47
CA LYS A 51 -10.70 -10.36 -7.20
C LYS A 51 -10.47 -10.11 -8.70
N VAL A 52 -9.32 -9.55 -9.08
CA VAL A 52 -8.94 -9.31 -10.48
C VAL A 52 -8.01 -10.40 -11.04
N GLY A 53 -7.91 -11.55 -10.36
CA GLY A 53 -7.10 -12.69 -10.81
C GLY A 53 -5.58 -12.50 -10.64
N ARG A 54 -5.15 -11.55 -9.82
CA ARG A 54 -3.73 -11.23 -9.58
C ARG A 54 -3.33 -11.50 -8.13
N ARG A 55 -2.02 -11.49 -7.85
CA ARG A 55 -1.48 -11.52 -6.49
C ARG A 55 -0.63 -10.28 -6.24
N CYS A 56 -0.45 -9.92 -4.98
CA CYS A 56 0.46 -8.86 -4.58
C CYS A 56 1.22 -9.23 -3.30
N VAL A 57 2.40 -8.63 -3.15
CA VAL A 57 3.15 -8.58 -1.91
C VAL A 57 2.91 -7.22 -1.28
N VAL A 58 2.64 -7.23 0.02
CA VAL A 58 2.46 -6.04 0.84
C VAL A 58 3.58 -5.97 1.86
N ARG A 59 4.35 -4.89 1.84
CA ARG A 59 5.41 -4.59 2.82
C ARG A 59 5.06 -3.29 3.53
N SER A 60 5.58 -3.10 4.74
CA SER A 60 5.34 -1.89 5.51
C SER A 60 6.61 -1.38 6.17
N GLN A 61 6.73 -0.07 6.27
CA GLN A 61 7.82 0.59 6.97
C GLN A 61 7.23 1.58 7.97
N ASN A 62 7.76 1.59 9.19
CA ASN A 62 7.40 2.59 10.19
C ASN A 62 8.08 3.91 9.85
N ILE A 63 7.37 5.01 10.03
CA ILE A 63 7.88 6.37 9.82
C ILE A 63 7.48 7.27 10.99
N LEU A 64 8.17 8.39 11.11
CA LEU A 64 7.75 9.49 11.98
C LEU A 64 7.23 10.61 11.09
N VAL A 65 6.05 11.14 11.42
CA VAL A 65 5.40 12.25 10.74
C VAL A 65 5.28 13.39 11.74
N GLU A 66 5.76 14.56 11.35
CA GLU A 66 5.57 15.78 12.12
C GLU A 66 4.15 16.30 11.87
N GLU A 67 3.34 16.39 12.94
CA GLU A 67 1.97 16.90 12.87
C GLU A 67 1.94 18.41 13.10
N GLU A 68 2.69 18.87 14.09
CA GLU A 68 2.95 20.26 14.43
C GLU A 68 4.44 20.43 14.68
N PRO A 69 5.03 21.63 14.55
CA PRO A 69 6.44 21.87 14.81
C PRO A 69 6.86 21.30 16.18
N GLY A 70 7.73 20.28 16.17
CA GLY A 70 8.22 19.60 17.37
C GLY A 70 7.35 18.44 17.90
N THR A 71 6.18 18.20 17.33
CA THR A 71 5.27 17.10 17.69
C THR A 71 5.31 16.00 16.62
N TRP A 72 5.93 14.88 16.96
CA TRP A 72 6.10 13.73 16.06
C TRP A 72 5.16 12.59 16.42
N LYS A 73 4.50 12.01 15.42
CA LYS A 73 3.67 10.81 15.55
C LYS A 73 4.22 9.67 14.70
N GLN A 74 4.08 8.45 15.21
CA GLN A 74 4.42 7.25 14.45
C GLN A 74 3.35 6.98 13.40
N SER A 75 3.76 6.78 12.14
CA SER A 75 2.91 6.32 11.05
C SER A 75 3.56 5.15 10.30
N HIS A 76 2.95 4.74 9.20
CA HIS A 76 3.40 3.65 8.34
C HIS A 76 3.27 4.01 6.87
N PHE A 77 4.30 3.67 6.10
CA PHE A 77 4.16 3.45 4.67
C PHE A 77 3.82 1.99 4.40
N MET A 78 2.95 1.78 3.43
CA MET A 78 2.63 0.47 2.89
C MET A 78 3.00 0.42 1.41
N PHE A 79 3.87 -0.52 1.07
CA PHE A 79 4.33 -0.78 -0.28
C PHE A 79 3.59 -1.98 -0.84
N VAL A 80 2.94 -1.80 -1.98
CA VAL A 80 2.18 -2.84 -2.67
C VAL A 80 2.82 -3.08 -4.02
N LYS A 81 3.23 -4.32 -4.27
CA LYS A 81 3.82 -4.72 -5.55
C LYS A 81 3.07 -5.93 -6.10
N PRO A 82 2.69 -5.96 -7.39
CA PRO A 82 2.16 -7.17 -8.00
C PRO A 82 3.18 -8.31 -7.90
N ALA A 83 2.69 -9.52 -7.67
CA ALA A 83 3.51 -10.72 -7.59
C ALA A 83 3.25 -11.57 -8.83
N ALA A 84 4.32 -12.09 -9.44
CA ALA A 84 4.18 -13.16 -10.41
C ALA A 84 3.47 -14.35 -9.74
N LEU A 85 2.60 -15.02 -10.50
CA LEU A 85 2.05 -16.32 -10.11
C LEU A 85 3.14 -17.38 -10.30
N ASP A 86 4.28 -17.23 -9.62
CA ASP A 86 5.25 -18.31 -9.60
C ASP A 86 4.62 -19.46 -8.81
N HIS A 87 4.48 -20.58 -9.52
CA HIS A 87 3.91 -21.83 -9.05
C HIS A 87 4.56 -22.23 -7.72
N VAL A 88 3.74 -22.33 -6.67
CA VAL A 88 4.05 -23.21 -5.54
C VAL A 88 3.82 -24.63 -6.00
#